data_AF-A0A2T0UH95-F1
#
_entry.id   AF-A0A2T0UH95-F1
#
_cell.length_a   1.000
_cell.length_b   1.000
_cell.length_c   1.000
_cell.angle_alpha   90.00
_cell.angle_beta   90.00
_cell.angle_gamma   90.00
#
_symmetry.space_group_name_H-M   'P 1'
#
loop_
_entity.id
_entity.type
_entity.pdbx_description
1 polymer ?
#
loop_
_entity_poly.entity_id
_entity_poly.type
_entity_poly.pdbx_seq_one_letter_code
_entity_poly.pdbx_strand_id
1 'polypeptide(L)' 'MTRNEDRQDAPCPLCELRMAETQRVVSRHATSNGTVVYARCDCGRLSVWLVRASAETIL' A
#
# COMPACT_ATOMS: atom_id res chain seq x y z
N MET A 1 2.13 8.87 14.10
CA MET A 1 3.00 8.47 12.98
C MET A 1 2.62 7.06 12.53
N THR A 2 1.52 7.02 11.77
CA THR A 2 1.28 6.24 10.53
C THR A 2 2.00 4.89 10.34
N ARG A 3 1.38 3.81 10.85
CA ARG A 3 1.68 2.38 10.60
C ARG A 3 1.80 1.97 9.11
N ASN A 4 1.33 2.81 8.18
CA ASN A 4 1.36 2.52 6.74
C ASN A 4 2.67 2.94 6.03
N GLU A 5 3.37 3.96 6.53
CA GLU A 5 4.62 4.44 5.90
C GLU A 5 5.76 3.42 6.10
N ASP A 6 5.81 2.79 7.27
CA ASP A 6 6.80 1.75 7.61
C ASP A 6 6.76 0.55 6.64
N ARG A 7 5.57 0.19 6.16
CA ARG A 7 5.39 -0.90 5.16
C ARG A 7 5.84 -0.52 3.76
N GLN A 8 5.87 0.76 3.44
CA GLN A 8 6.30 1.24 2.12
C GLN A 8 7.82 1.31 2.04
N ASP A 9 8.53 1.50 3.15
CA ASP A 9 10.00 1.54 3.15
C ASP A 9 10.67 0.14 3.15
N ALA A 10 9.91 -0.91 3.47
CA ALA A 10 10.43 -2.27 3.48
C ALA A 10 10.89 -2.74 2.07
N PRO A 11 11.99 -3.50 1.97
CA PRO A 11 12.42 -4.09 0.70
C PRO A 11 11.48 -5.22 0.26
N CYS A 12 11.36 -5.39 -1.06
CA CYS A 12 10.63 -6.51 -1.63
C CYS A 12 11.38 -7.82 -1.34
N PRO A 13 10.75 -8.86 -0.76
CA PRO A 13 11.42 -10.12 -0.42
C PRO A 13 11.74 -11.00 -1.65
N LEU A 14 11.42 -10.55 -2.87
CA LEU A 14 11.72 -11.29 -4.11
C LEU A 14 12.86 -10.66 -4.91
N CYS A 15 12.90 -9.34 -5.03
CA CYS A 15 13.90 -8.64 -5.84
C CYS A 15 14.72 -7.64 -5.04
N GLU A 16 14.48 -7.55 -3.72
CA GLU A 16 15.21 -6.73 -2.73
C GLU A 16 15.15 -5.22 -2.96
N LEU A 17 14.55 -4.77 -4.07
CA LEU A 17 14.30 -3.36 -4.34
C LEU A 17 13.34 -2.76 -3.30
N ARG A 18 13.57 -1.49 -2.94
CA ARG A 18 12.70 -0.76 -2.02
C ARG A 18 11.28 -0.66 -2.57
N MET A 19 10.30 -1.03 -1.76
CA MET A 19 8.90 -1.04 -2.19
C MET A 19 8.39 0.38 -2.47
N ALA A 20 8.87 1.40 -1.74
CA ALA A 20 8.54 2.81 -1.95
C ALA A 20 8.89 3.31 -3.36
N GLU A 21 9.96 2.79 -3.96
CA GLU A 21 10.45 3.24 -5.27
C GLU A 21 9.91 2.39 -6.43
N THR A 22 9.50 1.14 -6.15
CA THR A 22 9.23 0.13 -7.20
C THR A 22 7.80 -0.39 -7.21
N GLN A 23 6.97 -0.07 -6.21
CA GLN A 23 5.56 -0.46 -6.24
C GLN A 23 4.71 0.54 -7.00
N ARG A 24 4.01 0.06 -8.02
CA ARG A 24 2.97 0.81 -8.72
C ARG A 24 1.60 0.30 -8.33
N VAL A 25 0.73 1.22 -7.90
CA VAL A 25 -0.67 0.89 -7.65
C VAL A 25 -1.35 0.55 -8.97
N VAL A 26 -1.93 -0.65 -9.05
CA VAL A 26 -2.59 -1.17 -10.25
C VAL A 26 -4.11 -1.18 -10.13
N SER A 27 -4.65 -1.16 -8.91
CA SER A 27 -6.09 -1.01 -8.69
C SER A 27 -6.41 -0.48 -7.29
N ARG A 28 -7.57 0.19 -7.16
CA ARG A 28 -8.16 0.64 -5.90
C ARG A 28 -9.65 0.28 -5.90
N HIS A 29 -10.11 -0.33 -4.82
CA HIS A 29 -11.51 -0.70 -4.65
C HIS A 29 -12.04 -0.16 -3.34
N ALA A 30 -13.08 0.67 -3.42
CA ALA A 30 -13.82 1.12 -2.25
C ALA A 30 -14.66 -0.05 -1.68
N THR A 31 -14.66 -0.18 -0.36
CA THR A 31 -15.42 -1.16 0.41
C THR A 31 -16.02 -0.47 1.63
N SER A 32 -16.96 -1.12 2.32
CA SER A 32 -17.52 -0.61 3.58
C SER A 32 -16.48 -0.41 4.68
N ASN A 33 -15.34 -1.11 4.61
CA ASN A 33 -14.26 -1.04 5.60
C ASN A 33 -13.11 -0.08 5.21
N GLY A 34 -13.22 0.62 4.08
CA GLY A 34 -12.16 1.47 3.51
C GLY A 34 -11.80 1.09 2.08
N THR A 35 -10.62 1.48 1.61
CA THR A 35 -10.14 1.19 0.25
C THR A 35 -9.11 0.08 0.25
N VAL A 36 -9.38 -1.00 -0.47
CA VAL A 36 -8.38 -2.04 -0.75
C VAL A 36 -7.50 -1.57 -1.91
N VAL A 37 -6.19 -1.54 -1.69
CA VAL A 37 -5.19 -1.13 -2.69
C VAL A 37 -4.40 -2.35 -3.13
N TYR A 38 -4.31 -2.53 -4.45
CA TYR A 38 -3.47 -3.52 -5.09
C TYR A 38 -2.28 -2.81 -5.73
N ALA A 39 -1.07 -3.22 -5.41
CA ALA A 39 0.13 -2.71 -6.05
C ALA A 39 1.06 -3.83 -6.51
N ARG A 40 1.72 -3.60 -7.63
CA ARG A 40 2.67 -4.52 -8.25
C ARG A 40 4.07 -3.92 -8.18
N CYS A 41 5.01 -4.71 -7.69
CA CYS A 41 6.44 -4.40 -7.80
C CYS A 41 6.92 -4.70 -9.23
N ASP A 42 7.98 -4.05 -9.70
CA ASP A 42 8.57 -4.29 -11.03
C ASP A 42 8.99 -5.76 -11.25
N CYS A 43 9.34 -6.49 -10.19
CA CYS A 43 9.62 -7.93 -10.27
C CYS A 43 8.38 -8.82 -10.47
N GLY A 44 7.18 -8.23 -10.42
CA GLY A 44 5.91 -8.93 -10.58
C GLY A 44 5.17 -9.26 -9.29
N ARG A 45 5.78 -9.08 -8.11
CA ARG A 45 5.13 -9.33 -6.81
C ARG A 45 3.89 -8.46 -6.64
N LEU A 46 2.75 -9.08 -6.32
CA LEU A 46 1.53 -8.39 -5.94
C LEU A 46 1.50 -8.17 -4.42
N SER A 47 1.20 -6.95 -3.99
CA SER A 47 0.93 -6.59 -2.60
C SER A 47 -0.46 -6.00 -2.46
N VAL A 48 -1.08 -6.26 -1.31
CA VAL A 48 -2.44 -5.80 -1.00
C VAL A 48 -2.47 -5.23 0.41
N TRP A 49 -3.11 -4.07 0.57
CA TRP A 49 -3.35 -3.48 1.89
C TRP A 49 -4.69 -2.72 1.94
N LEU A 50 -5.21 -2.54 3.15
CA LEU A 50 -6.41 -1.75 3.42
C LEU A 50 -6.02 -0.36 3.89
N VAL A 51 -6.49 0.66 3.18
CA VAL A 51 -6.48 2.05 3.63
C VAL A 51 -7.84 2.34 4.26
N ARG A 52 -7.88 2.45 5.59
CA ARG A 52 -9.07 2.96 6.28
C ARG A 52 -9.06 4.47 6.16
N ALA A 53 -10.24 5.07 5.95
CA ALA A 53 -10.38 6.50 6.18
C ALA A 53 -9.99 6.74 7.64
N SER A 54 -8.96 7.56 7.86
CA SER A 54 -8.78 8.13 9.19
C SER A 54 -10.05 8.91 9.49
N ALA A 55 -10.60 8.71 10.69
CA ALA A 55 -11.57 9.66 11.22
C ALA A 55 -10.81 10.96 11.50
N GLU A 56 -10.55 11.74 10.45
CA GLU A 56 -10.02 13.09 10.59
C GLU A 56 -11.22 14.00 10.83
N THR A 57 -11.32 14.37 12.10
CA THR A 57 -12.15 15.40 12.74
C THR A 57 -12.94 16.28 11.77
N ILE A 58 -14.26 16.12 11.81
CA ILE A 58 -15.22 17.15 11.40
C ILE A 58 -14.87 18.41 12.19
N LEU A 59 -14.51 19.49 11.49
CA LEU A 59 -14.49 20.85 12.02
C LEU A 59 -15.69 21.60 11.45
#